data_AF-A0A537CMR7-F1
#
_entry.id   AF-A0A537CMR7-F1
#
_cell.length_a   1.000
_cell.length_b   1.000
_cell.length_c   1.000
_cell.angle_alpha   90.00
_cell.angle_beta   90.00
_cell.angle_gamma   90.00
#
_symmetry.space_group_name_H-M   'P 1'
#
loop_
_entity.id
_entity.type
_entity.pdbx_description
1 polymer ?
#
loop_
_entity_poly.entity_id
_entity_poly.type
_entity_poly.pdbx_seq_one_letter_code
_entity_poly.pdbx_strand_id
1 'polypeptide(L)'
;MTVKHRSNPPMPPSGTVTFLFTDIEGSTRLWATQHDAMRASLGRHDALLRQSIEAHGGHVFKTAGDAFCASFATATSAVEAALDAQRALRAERWPEGAAIRARMALHTGAAEIRDGDYFGPPLNQVARLLAAGHGGQTLVSEITHDLCRDRLPAGTTLKSLGEHTLKDLARRETVFQLCHPDLPQAFPPLKTLVAPIDESVPSIAVLPFVNVSRDDENEYFADGLAEELLNVLSKIRSLRVASRTSAFSFKGKDVDIPTIAQ
;
A
#
# COMPACT_ATOMS: atom_id res chain seq x y z
N MET A 1 -1.72 54.36 12.07
CA MET A 1 -2.09 53.37 11.02
C MET A 1 -1.03 52.28 11.01
N THR A 2 -1.30 51.16 11.66
CA THR A 2 -0.34 50.06 11.78
C THR A 2 -0.47 49.16 10.56
N VAL A 3 0.51 49.17 9.67
CA VAL A 3 0.58 48.28 8.52
C VAL A 3 0.78 46.85 9.05
N LYS A 4 -0.30 46.06 9.03
CA LYS A 4 -0.20 44.61 9.25
C LYS A 4 0.59 44.03 8.07
N HIS A 5 1.83 43.63 8.30
CA HIS A 5 2.57 42.76 7.39
C HIS A 5 1.74 41.49 7.19
N ARG A 6 1.04 41.39 6.06
CA ARG A 6 0.52 40.11 5.59
C ARG A 6 1.75 39.30 5.13
N SER A 7 2.19 38.36 5.95
CA SER A 7 3.13 37.34 5.52
C SER A 7 2.51 36.61 4.33
N ASN A 8 3.14 36.70 3.16
CA ASN A 8 2.71 35.94 2.00
C ASN A 8 2.77 34.44 2.38
N PRO A 9 1.75 33.62 2.09
CA PRO A 9 1.83 32.19 2.36
C PRO A 9 3.07 31.61 1.64
N PRO A 10 3.77 30.65 2.26
CA PRO A 10 4.95 30.03 1.65
C PRO A 10 4.56 29.46 0.28
N MET A 11 5.39 29.70 -0.73
CA MET A 11 5.13 29.21 -2.08
C MET A 11 5.22 27.68 -2.10
N PRO A 12 4.29 26.99 -2.80
CA PRO A 12 4.34 25.53 -2.91
C PRO A 12 5.62 25.08 -3.64
N PRO A 13 6.23 23.95 -3.24
CA PRO A 13 7.38 23.36 -3.93
C PRO A 13 7.10 23.15 -5.43
N SER A 14 8.06 23.44 -6.32
CA SER A 14 7.90 23.31 -7.77
C SER A 14 9.06 22.52 -8.41
N GLY A 15 8.87 22.06 -9.65
CA GLY A 15 9.85 21.23 -10.35
C GLY A 15 9.74 19.76 -9.93
N THR A 16 10.82 19.18 -9.42
CA THR A 16 10.80 17.83 -8.84
C THR A 16 10.35 17.91 -7.39
N VAL A 17 9.21 17.27 -7.09
CA VAL A 17 8.50 17.40 -5.82
C VAL A 17 8.25 16.00 -5.26
N THR A 18 8.37 15.85 -3.94
CA THR A 18 7.96 14.61 -3.26
C THR A 18 6.55 14.78 -2.71
N PHE A 19 5.68 13.84 -3.06
CA PHE A 19 4.29 13.81 -2.60
C PHE A 19 4.11 12.79 -1.49
N LEU A 20 3.39 13.17 -0.45
CA LEU A 20 2.84 12.28 0.58
C LEU A 20 1.32 12.24 0.43
N PHE A 21 0.79 11.06 0.12
CA PHE A 21 -0.65 10.83 0.16
C PHE A 21 -0.98 9.93 1.35
N THR A 22 -2.10 10.20 2.00
CA THR A 22 -2.59 9.42 3.14
C THR A 22 -4.07 9.13 2.98
N ASP A 23 -4.55 8.06 3.60
CA ASP A 23 -5.96 7.68 3.65
C ASP A 23 -6.21 6.76 4.85
N ILE A 24 -7.38 6.84 5.48
CA ILE A 24 -7.70 5.98 6.64
C ILE A 24 -8.24 4.64 6.16
N GLU A 25 -7.64 3.55 6.64
CA GLU A 25 -8.13 2.22 6.31
C GLU A 25 -9.51 1.95 6.95
N GLY A 26 -10.49 1.62 6.11
CA GLY A 26 -11.81 1.18 6.58
C GLY A 26 -12.69 2.30 7.14
N SER A 27 -12.39 3.56 6.82
CA SER A 27 -13.15 4.73 7.31
C SER A 27 -14.64 4.67 6.96
N THR A 28 -15.02 4.17 5.80
CA THR A 28 -16.43 3.98 5.40
C THR A 28 -17.21 3.15 6.43
N ARG A 29 -16.60 2.07 6.94
CA ARG A 29 -17.23 1.21 7.96
C ARG A 29 -17.31 1.90 9.32
N LEU A 30 -16.27 2.63 9.70
CA LEU A 30 -16.25 3.40 10.95
C LEU A 30 -17.34 4.48 10.95
N TRP A 31 -17.50 5.20 9.83
CA TRP A 31 -18.58 6.18 9.65
C TRP A 31 -19.97 5.57 9.76
N ALA A 32 -20.19 4.38 9.20
CA ALA A 32 -21.48 3.70 9.24
C ALA A 32 -21.85 3.17 10.64
N THR A 33 -20.86 2.77 11.44
CA THR A 33 -21.10 2.07 12.72
C THR A 33 -20.90 2.95 13.95
N GLN A 34 -20.08 4.01 13.85
CA GLN A 34 -19.58 4.78 15.00
C GLN A 34 -19.43 6.27 14.65
N HIS A 35 -20.48 6.88 14.09
CA HIS A 35 -20.45 8.22 13.51
C HIS A 35 -19.86 9.32 14.43
N ASP A 36 -20.31 9.41 15.69
CA ASP A 36 -19.86 10.48 16.60
C ASP A 36 -18.42 10.30 17.08
N ALA A 37 -18.02 9.06 17.37
CA ALA A 37 -16.64 8.72 17.71
C ALA A 37 -15.70 8.94 16.52
N MET A 38 -16.16 8.63 15.30
CA MET A 38 -15.41 8.87 14.07
C MET A 38 -15.23 10.37 13.81
N ARG A 39 -16.24 11.20 14.05
CA ARG A 39 -16.12 12.66 13.89
C ARG A 39 -15.06 13.27 14.81
N ALA A 40 -15.05 12.89 16.09
CA ALA A 40 -14.03 13.36 17.03
C ALA A 40 -12.63 12.84 16.65
N SER A 41 -12.54 11.56 16.26
CA SER A 41 -11.28 10.94 15.84
C SER A 41 -10.73 11.58 14.56
N LEU A 42 -11.59 11.93 13.61
CA LEU A 42 -11.15 12.58 12.37
C LEU A 42 -10.57 13.97 12.64
N GLY A 43 -11.21 14.77 13.50
CA GLY A 43 -10.65 16.08 13.88
C GLY A 43 -9.26 15.97 14.52
N ARG A 44 -9.03 14.94 15.35
CA ARG A 44 -7.72 14.68 15.95
C ARG A 44 -6.70 14.15 14.93
N HIS A 45 -7.12 13.24 14.07
CA HIS A 45 -6.32 12.73 12.95
C HIS A 45 -5.81 13.87 12.06
N ASP A 46 -6.70 14.76 11.64
CA ASP A 46 -6.38 15.88 10.76
C ASP A 46 -5.38 16.85 11.42
N ALA A 47 -5.53 17.08 12.73
CA ALA A 47 -4.60 17.89 13.49
C ALA A 47 -3.20 17.26 13.57
N LEU A 48 -3.11 15.95 13.82
CA LEU A 48 -1.84 15.22 13.88
C LEU A 48 -1.14 15.22 12.52
N LEU A 49 -1.86 14.88 11.44
CA LEU A 49 -1.29 14.89 10.09
C LEU A 49 -0.81 16.27 9.68
N ARG A 50 -1.65 17.30 9.86
CA ARG A 50 -1.27 18.68 9.49
C ARG A 50 -0.03 19.13 10.28
N GLN A 51 0.01 18.86 11.58
CA GLN A 51 1.16 19.20 12.43
C GLN A 51 2.45 18.54 11.93
N SER A 52 2.45 17.22 11.70
CA SER A 52 3.64 16.50 11.22
C SER A 52 4.06 16.96 9.82
N ILE A 53 3.10 17.22 8.92
CA ILE A 53 3.41 17.70 7.56
C ILE A 53 4.06 19.10 7.61
N GLU A 54 3.46 20.04 8.33
CA GLU A 54 3.94 21.43 8.41
C GLU A 54 5.26 21.55 9.18
N ALA A 55 5.46 20.76 10.25
CA ALA A 55 6.69 20.74 11.03
C ALA A 55 7.93 20.34 10.20
N HIS A 56 7.72 19.54 9.16
CA HIS A 56 8.76 19.10 8.23
C HIS A 56 8.74 19.90 6.90
N GLY A 57 8.12 21.08 6.89
CA GLY A 57 8.13 21.99 5.74
C GLY A 57 7.28 21.53 4.57
N GLY A 58 6.34 20.61 4.80
CA GLY A 58 5.38 20.16 3.80
C GLY A 58 4.23 21.14 3.61
N HIS A 59 3.63 21.10 2.42
CA HIS A 59 2.46 21.88 2.07
C HIS A 59 1.27 20.97 1.78
N VAL A 60 0.22 21.04 2.60
CA VAL A 60 -1.04 20.34 2.33
C VAL A 60 -1.81 21.11 1.27
N PHE A 61 -1.84 20.60 0.05
CA PHE A 61 -2.53 21.25 -1.07
C PHE A 61 -3.95 20.72 -1.28
N LYS A 62 -4.27 19.52 -0.76
CA LYS A 62 -5.60 18.93 -0.90
C LYS A 62 -5.96 18.02 0.28
N THR A 63 -7.21 18.12 0.70
CA THR A 63 -7.86 17.19 1.64
C THR A 63 -9.20 16.75 1.07
N ALA A 64 -9.49 15.46 1.07
CA ALA A 64 -10.74 14.90 0.55
C ALA A 64 -11.27 13.84 1.52
N GLY A 65 -12.27 14.22 2.32
CA GLY A 65 -12.72 13.38 3.43
C GLY A 65 -11.62 13.23 4.47
N ASP A 66 -11.13 12.01 4.63
CA ASP A 66 -10.06 11.58 5.51
C ASP A 66 -8.69 11.45 4.83
N ALA A 67 -8.62 11.69 3.53
CA ALA A 67 -7.37 11.66 2.77
C ALA A 67 -6.66 13.02 2.79
N PHE A 68 -5.33 12.99 2.95
CA PHE A 68 -4.46 14.16 2.78
C PHE A 68 -3.52 13.96 1.59
N CYS A 69 -3.33 15.03 0.81
CA CYS A 69 -2.27 15.13 -0.19
C CYS A 69 -1.36 16.32 0.17
N ALA A 70 -0.09 16.03 0.38
CA ALA A 70 0.92 17.03 0.70
C ALA A 70 2.13 16.93 -0.23
N SER A 71 2.80 18.06 -0.42
CA SER A 71 4.02 18.18 -1.20
C SER A 71 5.19 18.66 -0.34
N PHE A 72 6.39 18.19 -0.69
CA PHE A 72 7.64 18.52 -0.02
C PHE A 72 8.71 18.85 -1.07
N ALA A 73 9.59 19.78 -0.72
CA ALA A 73 10.73 20.12 -1.57
C ALA A 73 11.78 19.01 -1.63
N THR A 74 11.81 18.09 -0.67
CA THR A 74 12.77 16.98 -0.62
C THR A 74 12.14 15.66 -0.19
N ALA A 75 12.71 14.55 -0.66
CA ALA A 75 12.31 13.20 -0.28
C ALA A 75 12.53 12.93 1.22
N THR A 76 13.64 13.41 1.79
CA THR A 76 13.95 13.27 3.22
C THR A 76 12.89 13.92 4.10
N SER A 77 12.50 15.17 3.81
CA SER A 77 11.46 15.86 4.58
C SER A 77 10.12 15.13 4.54
N ALA A 78 9.76 14.55 3.39
CA ALA A 78 8.53 13.78 3.26
C ALA A 78 8.57 12.46 4.05
N VAL A 79 9.72 11.78 4.08
CA VAL A 79 9.93 10.57 4.89
C VAL A 79 9.88 10.89 6.39
N GLU A 80 10.50 11.98 6.82
CA GLU A 80 10.43 12.44 8.20
C GLU A 80 8.98 12.75 8.63
N ALA A 81 8.24 13.49 7.79
CA ALA A 81 6.84 13.80 8.05
C ALA A 81 5.98 12.55 8.15
N ALA A 82 6.17 11.57 7.25
CA ALA A 82 5.42 10.33 7.26
C ALA A 82 5.75 9.47 8.50
N LEU A 83 7.02 9.42 8.91
CA LEU A 83 7.45 8.74 10.12
C LEU A 83 6.82 9.37 11.37
N ASP A 84 6.91 10.69 11.50
CA ASP A 84 6.36 11.43 12.63
C ASP A 84 4.84 11.25 12.70
N ALA A 85 4.15 11.39 11.57
CA ALA A 85 2.71 11.20 11.48
C ALA A 85 2.28 9.78 11.89
N GLN A 86 2.96 8.74 11.42
CA GLN A 86 2.65 7.35 11.82
C GLN A 86 2.89 7.12 13.32
N ARG A 87 3.95 7.69 13.88
CA ARG A 87 4.25 7.59 15.33
C ARG A 87 3.19 8.32 16.15
N ALA A 88 2.81 9.52 15.71
CA ALA A 88 1.79 10.33 16.38
C ALA A 88 0.42 9.63 16.37
N LEU A 89 -0.02 9.13 15.21
CA LEU A 89 -1.28 8.38 15.09
C LEU A 89 -1.28 7.11 15.95
N ARG A 90 -0.15 6.43 16.07
CA ARG A 90 0.00 5.22 16.90
C ARG A 90 0.03 5.52 18.40
N ALA A 91 0.62 6.63 18.80
CA ALA A 91 0.70 7.05 20.19
C ALA A 91 -0.62 7.65 20.72
N GLU A 92 -1.49 8.11 19.82
CA GLU A 92 -2.78 8.70 20.15
C GLU A 92 -3.73 7.71 20.82
N ARG A 93 -4.46 8.18 21.83
CA ARG A 93 -5.46 7.38 22.55
C ARG A 93 -6.82 7.58 21.91
N TRP A 94 -7.08 6.77 20.89
CA TRP A 94 -8.37 6.77 20.20
C TRP A 94 -9.52 6.27 21.09
N PRO A 95 -10.76 6.76 20.87
CA PRO A 95 -11.95 6.17 21.47
C PRO A 95 -12.06 4.67 21.14
N GLU A 96 -12.67 3.91 22.05
CA GLU A 96 -12.88 2.47 21.87
C GLU A 96 -13.63 2.21 20.55
N GLY A 97 -13.12 1.26 19.75
CA GLY A 97 -13.71 0.92 18.45
C GLY A 97 -13.39 1.89 17.29
N ALA A 98 -12.79 3.05 17.56
CA ALA A 98 -12.50 4.10 16.57
C ALA A 98 -11.00 4.34 16.36
N ALA A 99 -10.17 3.32 16.55
CA ALA A 99 -8.73 3.41 16.32
C ALA A 99 -8.41 3.70 14.85
N ILE A 100 -7.77 4.84 14.59
CA ILE A 100 -7.43 5.28 13.24
C ILE A 100 -6.12 4.66 12.79
N ARG A 101 -6.12 4.06 11.61
CA ARG A 101 -4.92 3.53 10.95
C ARG A 101 -4.81 4.13 9.56
N ALA A 102 -3.96 5.13 9.41
CA ALA A 102 -3.69 5.74 8.11
C ALA A 102 -2.66 4.92 7.33
N ARG A 103 -2.98 4.58 6.08
CA ARG A 103 -1.97 4.15 5.10
C ARG A 103 -1.35 5.39 4.48
N MET A 104 -0.09 5.31 4.11
CA MET A 104 0.67 6.42 3.52
C MET A 104 1.49 5.94 2.32
N ALA A 105 1.69 6.83 1.35
CA ALA A 105 2.56 6.58 0.22
C ALA A 105 3.37 7.82 -0.14
N LEU A 106 4.63 7.59 -0.51
CA LEU A 106 5.58 8.60 -0.91
C LEU A 106 6.08 8.35 -2.33
N HIS A 107 5.97 9.35 -3.19
CA HIS A 107 6.52 9.30 -4.54
C HIS A 107 7.07 10.66 -4.97
N THR A 108 8.16 10.66 -5.73
CA THR A 108 8.85 11.87 -6.19
C THR A 108 8.82 11.95 -7.71
N GLY A 109 8.44 13.10 -8.24
CA GLY A 109 8.42 13.33 -9.68
C GLY A 109 8.21 14.79 -10.05
N ALA A 110 8.32 15.08 -11.35
CA ALA A 110 8.06 16.41 -11.88
C ALA A 110 6.54 16.66 -11.98
N ALA A 111 6.07 17.75 -11.39
CA ALA A 111 4.65 18.10 -11.39
C ALA A 111 4.41 19.54 -11.83
N GLU A 112 3.29 19.75 -12.51
CA GLU A 112 2.81 21.07 -12.87
C GLU A 112 1.98 21.65 -11.73
N ILE A 113 2.15 22.95 -11.48
CA ILE A 113 1.35 23.68 -10.49
C ILE A 113 0.36 24.56 -11.22
N ARG A 114 -0.91 24.45 -10.86
CA ARG A 114 -1.97 25.31 -11.37
C ARG A 114 -2.94 25.65 -10.25
N ASP A 115 -3.18 26.93 -10.05
CA ASP A 115 -4.12 27.45 -9.05
C ASP A 115 -3.86 26.93 -7.62
N GLY A 116 -2.60 26.61 -7.29
CA GLY A 116 -2.18 26.06 -6.00
C GLY A 116 -2.34 24.55 -5.84
N ASP A 117 -2.85 23.86 -6.87
CA ASP A 117 -2.94 22.40 -6.92
C ASP A 117 -1.86 21.80 -7.85
N TYR A 118 -1.58 20.52 -7.68
CA TYR A 118 -0.60 19.78 -8.47
C TYR A 118 -1.30 18.87 -9.48
N PHE A 119 -0.67 18.72 -10.64
CA PHE A 119 -1.15 17.84 -11.69
C PHE A 119 0.00 17.07 -12.33
N GLY A 120 -0.35 15.90 -12.87
CA GLY A 120 0.55 15.11 -13.70
C GLY A 120 0.70 13.65 -13.24
N PRO A 121 1.50 12.88 -13.98
CA PRO A 121 1.71 11.46 -13.72
C PRO A 121 2.14 11.11 -12.28
N PRO A 122 2.99 11.89 -11.57
CA PRO A 122 3.41 11.55 -10.21
C PRO A 122 2.26 11.45 -9.20
N LEU A 123 1.18 12.22 -9.38
CA LEU A 123 0.01 12.17 -8.50
C LEU A 123 -0.79 10.87 -8.69
N ASN A 124 -0.89 10.40 -9.93
CA ASN A 124 -1.49 9.10 -10.21
C ASN A 124 -0.64 7.99 -9.60
N GLN A 125 0.69 8.11 -9.69
CA GLN A 125 1.63 7.12 -9.19
C GLN A 125 1.59 6.99 -7.66
N VAL A 126 1.63 8.11 -6.93
CA VAL A 126 1.51 8.08 -5.46
C VAL A 126 0.14 7.56 -5.01
N ALA A 127 -0.95 7.91 -5.72
CA ALA A 127 -2.29 7.42 -5.39
C ALA A 127 -2.42 5.90 -5.61
N ARG A 128 -1.81 5.35 -6.65
CA ARG A 128 -1.79 3.91 -6.92
C ARG A 128 -0.90 3.15 -5.95
N LEU A 129 0.22 3.74 -5.55
CA LEU A 129 1.07 3.20 -4.49
C LEU A 129 0.31 3.16 -3.15
N LEU A 130 -0.41 4.24 -2.80
CA LEU A 130 -1.24 4.30 -1.59
C LEU A 130 -2.28 3.19 -1.57
N ALA A 131 -3.01 2.99 -2.68
CA ALA A 131 -4.07 1.98 -2.77
C ALA A 131 -3.57 0.55 -2.54
N ALA A 132 -2.29 0.26 -2.83
CA ALA A 132 -1.68 -1.03 -2.61
C ALA A 132 -1.39 -1.33 -1.12
N GLY A 133 -1.31 -0.29 -0.28
CA GLY A 133 -0.93 -0.40 1.13
C GLY A 133 -2.05 -0.77 2.10
N HIS A 134 -1.64 -0.96 3.35
CA HIS A 134 -2.51 -1.30 4.50
C HIS A 134 -2.47 -0.21 5.57
N GLY A 135 -3.48 -0.15 6.43
CA GLY A 135 -3.54 0.83 7.52
C GLY A 135 -2.33 0.73 8.46
N GLY A 136 -1.66 1.86 8.72
CA GLY A 136 -0.42 1.94 9.50
C GLY A 136 0.85 1.66 8.70
N GLN A 137 0.75 1.36 7.41
CA GLN A 137 1.88 1.13 6.52
C GLN A 137 2.24 2.41 5.77
N THR A 138 3.55 2.64 5.57
CA THR A 138 4.06 3.70 4.70
C THR A 138 4.88 3.08 3.58
N LEU A 139 4.43 3.29 2.34
CA LEU A 139 5.08 2.82 1.13
C LEU A 139 5.86 3.93 0.45
N VAL A 140 6.98 3.58 -0.17
CA VAL A 140 7.91 4.52 -0.80
C VAL A 140 8.26 4.01 -2.19
N SER A 141 8.19 4.89 -3.19
CA SER A 141 8.65 4.59 -4.55
C SER A 141 10.17 4.41 -4.62
N GLU A 142 10.64 3.72 -5.64
CA GLU A 142 12.08 3.60 -5.96
C GLU A 142 12.77 4.95 -6.10
N ILE A 143 12.17 5.90 -6.83
CA ILE A 143 12.74 7.24 -7.00
C ILE A 143 12.89 7.96 -5.66
N THR A 144 11.88 7.87 -4.79
CA THR A 144 11.93 8.52 -3.48
C THR A 144 12.95 7.86 -2.58
N HIS A 145 13.04 6.53 -2.60
CA HIS A 145 14.07 5.76 -1.91
C HIS A 145 15.47 6.23 -2.32
N ASP A 146 15.76 6.31 -3.61
CA ASP A 146 17.09 6.68 -4.10
C ASP A 146 17.51 8.10 -3.71
N LEU A 147 16.54 9.02 -3.61
CA LEU A 147 16.78 10.39 -3.21
C LEU A 147 17.01 10.56 -1.69
N CYS A 148 16.58 9.61 -0.85
CA CYS A 148 16.67 9.74 0.61
C CYS A 148 17.48 8.65 1.33
N ARG A 149 17.93 7.60 0.64
CA ARG A 149 18.60 6.42 1.24
C ARG A 149 19.78 6.75 2.16
N ASP A 150 20.52 7.80 1.86
CA ASP A 150 21.72 8.23 2.62
C ASP A 150 21.41 9.28 3.69
N ARG A 151 20.13 9.66 3.86
CA ARG A 151 19.65 10.72 4.76
C ARG A 151 18.37 10.31 5.48
N LEU A 152 18.25 9.03 5.82
CA LEU A 152 17.11 8.55 6.59
C LEU A 152 17.19 9.02 8.06
N PRO A 153 16.05 9.25 8.72
CA PRO A 153 16.03 9.51 10.16
C PRO A 153 16.65 8.38 10.98
N ALA A 154 17.09 8.69 12.20
CA ALA A 154 17.70 7.70 13.08
C ALA A 154 16.74 6.52 13.35
N GLY A 155 17.24 5.29 13.26
CA GLY A 155 16.45 4.08 13.48
C GLY A 155 15.51 3.72 12.33
N THR A 156 15.55 4.46 11.21
CA THR A 156 14.70 4.22 10.05
C THR A 156 15.44 3.44 8.97
N THR A 157 14.75 2.48 8.36
CA THR A 157 15.24 1.76 7.17
C THR A 157 14.15 1.68 6.10
N LEU A 158 14.53 1.55 4.83
CA LEU A 158 13.62 1.26 3.73
C LEU A 158 13.80 -0.20 3.28
N LYS A 159 12.79 -1.04 3.55
CA LYS A 159 12.82 -2.45 3.17
C LYS A 159 12.19 -2.63 1.80
N SER A 160 12.90 -3.22 0.84
CA SER A 160 12.31 -3.59 -0.45
C SER A 160 11.22 -4.66 -0.26
N LEU A 161 10.07 -4.43 -0.89
CA LEU A 161 8.95 -5.37 -1.01
C LEU A 161 8.92 -6.06 -2.38
N GLY A 162 9.89 -5.76 -3.25
CA GLY A 162 9.97 -6.28 -4.61
C GLY A 162 9.29 -5.39 -5.65
N GLU A 163 9.22 -5.90 -6.87
CA GLU A 163 8.59 -5.22 -8.00
C GLU A 163 7.09 -5.51 -8.09
N HIS A 164 6.30 -4.47 -8.34
CA HIS A 164 4.86 -4.55 -8.46
C HIS A 164 4.32 -3.85 -9.70
N THR A 165 3.29 -4.44 -10.29
CA THR A 165 2.43 -3.75 -11.27
C THR A 165 1.32 -3.03 -10.53
N LEU A 166 1.38 -1.70 -10.54
CA LEU A 166 0.33 -0.87 -9.97
C LEU A 166 -0.76 -0.64 -11.03
N LYS A 167 -2.02 -0.58 -10.58
CA LYS A 167 -3.18 -0.44 -11.49
C LYS A 167 -3.04 0.81 -12.37
N ASP A 168 -3.27 0.65 -13.67
CA ASP A 168 -3.21 1.71 -14.69
C ASP A 168 -1.81 2.36 -14.88
N LEU A 169 -0.75 1.73 -14.37
CA LEU A 169 0.63 2.15 -14.61
C LEU A 169 1.34 1.17 -15.55
N ALA A 170 1.98 1.72 -16.58
CA ALA A 170 2.58 0.92 -17.67
C ALA A 170 3.86 0.18 -17.25
N ARG A 171 4.55 0.62 -16.20
CA ARG A 171 5.83 0.06 -15.74
C ARG A 171 5.68 -0.59 -14.38
N ARG A 172 6.43 -1.67 -14.18
CA ARG A 172 6.67 -2.23 -12.85
C ARG A 172 7.49 -1.25 -12.05
N GLU A 173 7.22 -1.18 -10.76
CA GLU A 173 7.92 -0.30 -9.83
C GLU A 173 8.38 -1.12 -8.63
N THR A 174 9.63 -0.93 -8.22
CA THR A 174 10.12 -1.46 -6.95
C THR A 174 9.50 -0.66 -5.81
N VAL A 175 8.80 -1.35 -4.91
CA VAL A 175 8.14 -0.72 -3.76
C VAL A 175 8.96 -0.98 -2.50
N PHE A 176 9.09 0.05 -1.67
CA PHE A 176 9.76 -0.03 -0.37
C PHE A 176 8.78 0.26 0.76
N GLN A 177 9.02 -0.34 1.92
CA GLN A 177 8.33 -0.02 3.16
C GLN A 177 9.26 0.78 4.08
N LEU A 178 8.72 1.86 4.65
CA LEU A 178 9.34 2.56 5.76
C LEU A 178 9.25 1.71 7.04
N CYS A 179 10.39 1.36 7.61
CA CYS A 179 10.51 0.58 8.84
C CYS A 179 11.15 1.42 9.94
N HIS A 180 10.59 1.33 11.14
CA HIS A 180 11.12 1.92 12.37
C HIS A 180 10.68 1.06 13.57
N PRO A 181 11.49 0.90 14.64
CA PRO A 181 11.12 0.09 15.80
C PRO A 181 9.77 0.43 16.45
N ASP A 182 9.40 1.71 16.43
CA ASP A 182 8.13 2.19 16.99
C ASP A 182 6.89 1.88 16.13
N LEU A 183 7.07 1.37 14.90
CA LEU A 183 5.99 1.14 13.94
C LEU A 183 5.79 -0.36 13.66
N PRO A 184 4.58 -0.79 13.27
CA PRO A 184 4.36 -2.14 12.76
C PRO A 184 5.24 -2.40 11.54
N GLN A 185 5.87 -3.57 11.47
CA GLN A 185 6.77 -3.92 10.36
C GLN A 185 6.25 -5.08 9.51
N ALA A 186 5.29 -5.85 10.03
CA ALA A 186 4.66 -6.97 9.34
C ALA A 186 3.27 -6.56 8.84
N PHE A 187 3.07 -6.66 7.53
CA PHE A 187 1.79 -6.43 6.87
C PHE A 187 1.50 -7.58 5.91
N PRO A 188 0.23 -7.80 5.53
CA PRO A 188 -0.09 -8.72 4.44
C PRO A 188 0.58 -8.28 3.12
N PRO A 189 0.64 -9.17 2.10
CA PRO A 189 1.10 -8.79 0.77
C PRO A 189 0.39 -7.54 0.24
N LEU A 190 1.08 -6.74 -0.59
CA LEU A 190 0.50 -5.53 -1.17
C LEU A 190 -0.71 -5.87 -2.06
N LYS A 191 -1.71 -4.99 -2.05
CA LYS A 191 -2.94 -5.08 -2.86
C LYS A 191 -2.66 -4.61 -4.29
N THR A 192 -1.74 -5.28 -4.99
CA THR A 192 -1.38 -4.95 -6.37
C THR A 192 -2.10 -5.86 -7.36
N LEU A 193 -2.14 -5.47 -8.63
CA LEU A 193 -2.54 -6.42 -9.66
C LEU A 193 -1.52 -7.56 -9.64
N VAL A 194 -1.98 -8.81 -9.54
CA VAL A 194 -1.12 -9.97 -9.77
C VAL A 194 -0.47 -9.75 -11.13
N ALA A 195 0.86 -9.88 -11.20
CA ALA A 195 1.59 -9.69 -12.44
C ALA A 195 0.93 -10.49 -13.59
N PRO A 196 1.00 -10.03 -14.85
CA PRO A 196 0.83 -10.94 -15.97
C PRO A 196 1.71 -12.15 -15.72
N ILE A 197 1.15 -13.34 -15.91
CA ILE A 197 1.87 -14.60 -15.87
C ILE A 197 3.06 -14.44 -16.83
N ASP A 198 4.29 -14.66 -16.34
CA ASP A 198 5.40 -14.84 -17.25
C ASP A 198 5.18 -16.17 -17.98
N GLU A 199 4.58 -16.12 -19.17
CA GLU A 199 4.30 -17.30 -20.01
C GLU A 199 5.58 -18.05 -20.39
N SER A 200 6.77 -17.43 -20.24
CA SER A 200 8.05 -18.10 -20.49
C SER A 200 8.46 -19.05 -19.36
N VAL A 201 7.86 -18.92 -18.17
CA VAL A 201 8.08 -19.85 -17.06
C VAL A 201 7.03 -20.94 -17.10
N PRO A 202 7.41 -22.22 -17.25
CA PRO A 202 6.45 -23.31 -17.25
C PRO A 202 5.67 -23.30 -15.94
N SER A 203 4.35 -23.45 -16.05
CA SER A 203 3.46 -23.47 -14.89
C SER A 203 2.63 -24.73 -14.86
N ILE A 204 2.32 -25.20 -13.66
CA ILE A 204 1.56 -26.42 -13.42
C ILE A 204 0.51 -26.17 -12.35
N ALA A 205 -0.68 -26.71 -12.60
CA ALA A 205 -1.72 -26.89 -11.59
C ALA A 205 -1.94 -28.39 -11.38
N VAL A 206 -2.14 -28.80 -10.15
CA VAL A 206 -2.58 -30.15 -9.80
C VAL A 206 -4.02 -30.05 -9.35
N LEU A 207 -4.95 -30.47 -10.21
CA LEU A 207 -6.37 -30.47 -9.87
C LEU A 207 -6.66 -31.60 -8.86
N PRO A 208 -7.67 -31.44 -7.99
CA PRO A 208 -8.12 -32.50 -7.10
C PRO A 208 -8.44 -33.75 -7.91
N PHE A 209 -7.92 -34.90 -7.45
CA PHE A 209 -8.20 -36.16 -8.13
C PHE A 209 -9.66 -36.57 -7.93
N VAL A 210 -10.26 -37.11 -8.98
CA VAL A 210 -11.61 -37.66 -8.92
C VAL A 210 -11.54 -39.01 -8.21
N ASN A 211 -12.27 -39.16 -7.10
CA ASN A 211 -12.47 -40.46 -6.47
C ASN A 211 -13.40 -41.31 -7.35
N VAL A 212 -12.86 -42.36 -7.97
CA VAL A 212 -13.64 -43.30 -8.81
C VAL A 212 -14.13 -44.50 -7.97
N SER A 213 -13.77 -44.58 -6.69
CA SER A 213 -14.22 -45.61 -5.75
C SER A 213 -15.65 -45.34 -5.26
N ARG A 214 -16.30 -46.37 -4.71
CA ARG A 214 -17.60 -46.26 -4.01
C ARG A 214 -17.45 -45.94 -2.53
N ASP A 215 -16.22 -45.79 -2.08
CA ASP A 215 -15.88 -45.54 -0.68
C ASP A 215 -15.40 -44.10 -0.52
N ASP A 216 -16.16 -43.35 0.27
CA ASP A 216 -16.00 -41.92 0.55
C ASP A 216 -14.71 -41.63 1.34
N GLU A 217 -14.15 -42.61 2.06
CA GLU A 217 -12.86 -42.44 2.75
C GLU A 217 -11.70 -42.20 1.76
N ASN A 218 -11.82 -42.68 0.53
CA ASN A 218 -10.82 -42.46 -0.51
C ASN A 218 -10.82 -41.03 -1.08
N GLU A 219 -11.84 -40.22 -0.77
CA GLU A 219 -11.87 -38.83 -1.20
C GLU A 219 -10.83 -37.99 -0.44
N TYR A 220 -10.70 -38.21 0.87
CA TYR A 220 -9.64 -37.58 1.66
C TYR A 220 -8.25 -38.03 1.22
N PHE A 221 -8.11 -39.29 0.83
CA PHE A 221 -6.85 -39.81 0.28
C PHE A 221 -6.50 -39.15 -1.07
N ALA A 222 -7.48 -39.00 -1.96
CA ALA A 222 -7.31 -38.32 -3.25
C ALA A 222 -6.90 -36.85 -3.09
N ASP A 223 -7.54 -36.12 -2.17
CA ASP A 223 -7.18 -34.74 -1.82
C ASP A 223 -5.75 -34.66 -1.25
N GLY A 224 -5.40 -35.58 -0.34
CA GLY A 224 -4.07 -35.64 0.27
C GLY A 224 -2.96 -35.89 -0.75
N LEU A 225 -3.20 -36.73 -1.76
CA LEU A 225 -2.25 -36.95 -2.85
C LEU A 225 -2.05 -35.71 -3.72
N ALA A 226 -3.13 -34.98 -4.04
CA ALA A 226 -3.03 -33.74 -4.80
C ALA A 226 -2.24 -32.66 -4.01
N GLU A 227 -2.45 -32.58 -2.70
CA GLU A 227 -1.68 -31.68 -1.82
C GLU A 227 -0.20 -32.03 -1.75
N GLU A 228 0.13 -33.32 -1.63
CA GLU A 228 1.53 -33.75 -1.58
C GLU A 228 2.26 -33.46 -2.90
N LEU A 229 1.59 -33.65 -4.04
CA LEU A 229 2.14 -33.27 -5.34
C LEU A 229 2.36 -31.76 -5.45
N LEU A 230 1.41 -30.93 -5.00
CA LEU A 230 1.59 -29.47 -4.97
C LEU A 230 2.80 -29.09 -4.11
N ASN A 231 2.98 -29.72 -2.95
CA ASN A 231 4.11 -29.47 -2.06
C ASN A 231 5.45 -29.86 -2.71
N VAL A 232 5.53 -31.03 -3.35
CA VAL A 232 6.75 -31.48 -4.03
C VAL A 232 7.10 -30.57 -5.21
N LEU A 233 6.12 -30.26 -6.06
CA LEU A 233 6.32 -29.40 -7.22
C LEU A 233 6.72 -27.97 -6.82
N SER A 234 6.21 -27.46 -5.69
CA SER A 234 6.52 -26.11 -5.19
C SER A 234 8.01 -25.90 -4.88
N LYS A 235 8.77 -26.99 -4.68
CA LYS A 235 10.21 -26.95 -4.40
C LYS A 235 11.06 -26.77 -5.66
N ILE A 236 10.47 -26.88 -6.86
CA ILE A 236 11.17 -26.73 -8.13
C ILE A 236 11.26 -25.25 -8.49
N ARG A 237 12.46 -24.66 -8.37
CA ARG A 237 12.66 -23.21 -8.57
C ARG A 237 12.32 -22.69 -9.97
N SER A 238 12.35 -23.55 -10.98
CA SER A 238 12.06 -23.21 -12.39
C SER A 238 10.61 -23.51 -12.81
N LEU A 239 9.73 -23.84 -11.86
CA LEU A 239 8.36 -24.25 -12.12
C LEU A 239 7.41 -23.44 -11.25
N ARG A 240 6.42 -22.80 -11.88
CA ARG A 240 5.39 -22.06 -11.15
C ARG A 240 4.24 -23.00 -10.81
N VAL A 241 3.96 -23.18 -9.52
CA VAL A 241 2.90 -24.08 -9.05
C VAL A 241 1.69 -23.27 -8.58
N ALA A 242 0.50 -23.59 -9.10
CA ALA A 242 -0.74 -22.98 -8.65
C ALA A 242 -0.99 -23.25 -7.16
N SER A 243 -1.54 -22.27 -6.43
CA SER A 243 -1.83 -22.45 -5.01
C SER A 243 -2.89 -23.54 -4.78
N ARG A 244 -2.82 -24.24 -3.65
CA ARG A 244 -3.82 -25.23 -3.24
C ARG A 244 -5.24 -24.65 -3.30
N THR A 245 -5.46 -23.48 -2.73
CA THR A 245 -6.77 -22.82 -2.71
C THR A 245 -7.30 -22.56 -4.12
N SER A 246 -6.43 -22.18 -5.06
CA SER A 246 -6.80 -21.95 -6.45
C SER A 246 -7.14 -23.27 -7.16
N ALA A 247 -6.30 -24.29 -7.03
CA ALA A 247 -6.50 -25.58 -7.69
C ALA A 247 -7.77 -26.30 -7.16
N PHE A 248 -7.99 -26.27 -5.85
CA PHE A 248 -9.14 -26.90 -5.21
C PHE A 248 -10.44 -26.14 -5.43
N SER A 249 -10.39 -24.89 -5.88
CA SER A 249 -11.60 -24.14 -6.27
C SER A 249 -12.32 -24.76 -7.49
N PHE A 250 -11.65 -25.66 -8.22
CA PHE A 250 -12.20 -26.41 -9.35
C PHE A 250 -12.73 -27.80 -8.95
N LYS A 251 -12.65 -28.19 -7.67
CA LYS A 251 -13.21 -29.47 -7.20
C LYS A 251 -14.71 -29.53 -7.48
N GLY A 252 -15.17 -30.59 -8.14
CA GLY A 252 -16.59 -30.80 -8.45
C GLY A 252 -17.17 -29.83 -9.49
N LYS A 253 -16.33 -29.09 -10.23
CA LYS A 253 -16.77 -28.26 -11.35
C LYS A 253 -16.40 -28.91 -12.67
N ASP A 254 -17.38 -29.04 -13.57
CA ASP A 254 -17.15 -29.41 -14.97
C ASP A 254 -16.64 -28.18 -15.74
N VAL A 255 -15.35 -27.90 -15.61
CA VAL A 255 -14.65 -26.86 -16.38
C VAL A 255 -13.70 -27.54 -17.36
N ASP A 256 -13.74 -27.10 -18.62
CA ASP A 256 -12.90 -27.68 -19.67
C ASP A 256 -11.41 -27.40 -19.43
N ILE A 257 -10.55 -28.40 -19.64
CA ILE A 257 -9.10 -28.35 -19.33
C ILE A 257 -8.38 -27.18 -20.02
N PRO A 258 -8.66 -26.84 -21.30
CA PRO A 258 -8.10 -25.65 -21.95
C PRO A 258 -8.51 -24.33 -21.32
N THR A 259 -9.63 -24.28 -20.58
CA THR A 259 -10.07 -23.09 -19.83
C THR A 259 -9.34 -22.99 -18.49
N ILE A 260 -8.92 -24.11 -17.90
CA ILE A 260 -8.15 -24.16 -16.66
C ILE A 260 -6.65 -23.88 -16.92
N ALA A 261 -6.15 -24.22 -18.11
CA ALA A 261 -4.75 -24.09 -18.49
C ALA A 261 -4.33 -22.70 -19.02
N GLN A 262 -5.27 -21.75 -19.13
CA GLN A 262 -5.04 -20.33 -19.44
C GLN A 262 -4.79 -19.53 -18.16
#